data_AF-A0A496UA14-F1
#
_entry.id   AF-A0A496UA14-F1
#
_cell.length_a   1.000
_cell.length_b   1.000
_cell.length_c   1.000
_cell.angle_alpha   90.00
_cell.angle_beta   90.00
_cell.angle_gamma   90.00
#
_symmetry.space_group_name_H-M   'P 1'
#
loop_
_entity.id
_entity.type
_entity.pdbx_description
1 polymer ?
#
loop_
_entity_poly.entity_id
_entity_poly.type
_entity_poly.pdbx_seq_one_letter_code
_entity_poly.pdbx_strand_id
1 'polypeptide(L)'
;SFRISIEHSVWTAYFGDTPVLRLLVALSGGIVMGFGSRWAGGCTSGHGISGTLQWALSSWIAAICFFAGGIITALFIFEVLAGGAS
;
A
#
# COMPACT_ATOMS: atom_id res chain seq x y z
N SER A 1 2.54 -18.14 -20.66
CA SER A 1 2.77 -18.85 -19.39
C SER A 1 2.94 -17.81 -18.31
N PHE A 2 1.91 -17.60 -17.47
CA PHE A 2 1.98 -16.67 -16.35
C PHE A 2 2.84 -17.31 -15.26
N ARG A 3 4.11 -16.92 -15.16
CA ARG A 3 4.98 -17.35 -14.06
C ARG A 3 4.72 -16.45 -12.87
N ILE A 4 4.01 -16.97 -11.88
CA ILE A 4 3.92 -16.35 -10.55
C ILE A 4 5.32 -16.42 -9.95
N SER A 5 6.08 -15.33 -10.09
CA SER A 5 7.35 -15.15 -9.42
C SER A 5 7.05 -14.31 -8.18
N ILE A 6 7.02 -14.95 -7.01
CA ILE A 6 6.90 -14.21 -5.77
C ILE A 6 8.30 -13.62 -5.48
N GLU A 7 8.55 -12.41 -5.98
CA GLU A 7 9.81 -11.71 -5.76
C GLU A 7 9.86 -11.20 -4.31
N HIS A 8 10.49 -11.99 -3.44
CA HIS A 8 10.71 -11.63 -2.03
C HIS A 8 12.03 -10.89 -1.79
N SER A 9 12.84 -10.73 -2.84
CA SER A 9 14.23 -10.25 -2.78
C SER A 9 14.38 -8.90 -2.09
N VAL A 10 13.43 -7.99 -2.27
CA VAL A 10 13.50 -6.65 -1.67
C VAL A 10 13.28 -6.73 -0.16
N TRP A 11 12.25 -7.44 0.32
CA TRP A 11 11.98 -7.56 1.75
C TRP A 11 13.08 -8.33 2.48
N THR A 12 13.55 -9.45 1.92
CA THR A 12 14.61 -10.25 2.53
C THR A 12 15.94 -9.51 2.58
N ALA A 13 16.22 -8.61 1.62
CA ALA A 13 17.42 -7.77 1.63
C ALA A 13 17.43 -6.75 2.79
N TYR A 14 16.27 -6.18 3.17
CA TYR A 14 16.19 -5.14 4.20
C TYR A 14 15.86 -5.67 5.61
N PHE A 15 14.94 -6.63 5.71
CA PHE A 15 14.36 -7.08 6.99
C PHE A 15 14.66 -8.56 7.32
N GLY A 16 15.35 -9.27 6.42
CA GLY A 16 15.69 -10.68 6.58
C GLY A 16 14.53 -11.65 6.29
N ASP A 17 14.81 -12.95 6.41
CA ASP A 17 13.88 -14.04 6.07
C ASP A 17 13.02 -14.45 7.27
N THR A 18 12.32 -13.49 7.90
CA THR A 18 11.41 -13.78 9.02
C THR A 18 9.95 -13.79 8.55
N PRO A 19 9.34 -14.97 8.32
CA PRO A 19 7.98 -15.05 7.77
C PRO A 19 6.92 -14.47 8.72
N VAL A 20 7.15 -14.57 10.03
CA VAL A 20 6.24 -14.07 11.07
C VAL A 20 6.16 -12.55 11.05
N LEU A 21 7.30 -11.86 11.01
CA LEU A 21 7.36 -10.39 11.02
C LEU A 21 6.68 -9.84 9.76
N ARG A 22 6.91 -10.48 8.62
CA ARG A 22 6.28 -10.12 7.35
C ARG A 22 4.77 -10.27 7.39
N LEU A 23 4.25 -11.36 7.98
CA LEU A 23 2.83 -11.58 8.14
C LEU A 23 2.20 -10.53 9.06
N LEU A 24 2.86 -10.21 10.17
CA LEU A 24 2.38 -9.19 11.11
C LEU A 24 2.29 -7.82 10.45
N VAL A 25 3.31 -7.41 9.71
CA VAL A 25 3.32 -6.11 8.99
C VAL A 25 2.26 -6.08 7.88
N ALA A 26 2.11 -7.17 7.13
CA ALA A 26 1.09 -7.27 6.09
C ALA A 26 -0.33 -7.21 6.67
N LEU A 27 -0.58 -7.90 7.79
CA LEU A 27 -1.86 -7.87 8.48
C LEU A 27 -2.15 -6.50 9.09
N SER A 28 -1.19 -5.89 9.80
CA SER A 28 -1.38 -4.56 10.38
C SER A 28 -1.63 -3.53 9.30
N GLY A 29 -0.87 -3.56 8.20
CA GLY A 29 -1.07 -2.68 7.05
C GLY A 29 -2.43 -2.88 6.40
N GLY A 30 -2.87 -4.13 6.24
CA GLY A 30 -4.18 -4.47 5.70
C GLY A 30 -5.35 -3.98 6.56
N ILE A 31 -5.25 -4.12 7.89
CA ILE A 31 -6.26 -3.62 8.83
C ILE A 31 -6.37 -2.09 8.75
N VAL A 32 -5.24 -1.38 8.74
CA VAL A 32 -5.20 0.08 8.63
C VAL A 32 -5.79 0.54 7.30
N MET A 33 -5.43 -0.10 6.18
CA MET A 33 -6.04 0.20 4.88
C MET A 33 -7.55 -0.08 4.86
N GLY A 34 -7.99 -1.18 5.47
CA GLY A 34 -9.40 -1.53 5.59
C GLY A 34 -10.19 -0.45 6.33
N PHE A 35 -9.73 -0.03 7.51
CA PHE A 35 -10.33 1.07 8.26
C PHE A 35 -10.31 2.39 7.50
N GLY A 36 -9.19 2.74 6.88
CA GLY A 36 -9.05 3.96 6.08
C GLY A 36 -10.01 3.99 4.89
N SER A 37 -10.19 2.89 4.17
CA SER A 37 -11.14 2.80 3.05
C SER A 37 -12.59 2.99 3.51
N ARG A 38 -12.94 2.50 4.71
CA ARG A 38 -14.26 2.72 5.29
C ARG A 38 -14.48 4.20 5.63
N TRP A 39 -13.47 4.88 6.17
CA TRP A 39 -13.55 6.31 6.49
C TRP A 39 -13.59 7.19 5.24
N ALA A 40 -12.90 6.80 4.17
CA ALA A 40 -12.96 7.46 2.86
C ALA A 40 -14.28 7.21 2.10
N GLY A 41 -15.20 6.43 2.67
CA GLY A 41 -16.49 6.11 2.04
C GLY A 41 -16.39 5.22 0.80
N GLY A 42 -15.27 4.52 0.60
CA GLY A 42 -15.07 3.67 -0.57
C GLY A 42 -13.67 3.03 -0.63
N CYS A 43 -13.55 1.97 -1.43
CA CYS A 43 -12.26 1.35 -1.74
C CYS A 43 -11.54 2.10 -2.87
N THR A 44 -10.24 1.86 -3.00
CA THR A 44 -9.40 2.38 -4.09
C THR A 44 -9.95 2.04 -5.48
N SER A 45 -10.57 0.88 -5.66
CA SER A 45 -11.21 0.50 -6.92
C SER A 45 -12.55 1.21 -7.16
N GLY A 46 -13.34 1.45 -6.11
CA GLY A 46 -14.62 2.18 -6.20
C GLY A 46 -14.44 3.66 -6.51
N HIS A 47 -13.53 4.33 -5.78
CA HIS A 47 -13.16 5.73 -6.07
C HIS A 47 -12.27 5.84 -7.32
N GLY A 48 -11.40 4.86 -7.60
CA GLY A 48 -10.44 4.95 -8.70
C GLY A 48 -11.04 4.68 -10.09
N ILE A 49 -12.05 3.80 -10.20
CA ILE A 49 -12.64 3.39 -11.48
C ILE A 49 -14.01 4.06 -11.68
N SER A 50 -14.99 3.79 -10.81
CA SER A 50 -16.36 4.29 -11.04
C SER A 50 -16.52 5.78 -10.80
N GLY A 51 -15.88 6.35 -9.77
CA GLY A 51 -16.05 7.78 -9.45
C GLY A 51 -15.18 8.73 -10.28
N THR A 52 -14.02 8.30 -10.79
CA THR A 52 -13.22 9.09 -11.77
C THR A 52 -13.95 9.19 -13.12
N LEU A 53 -14.63 8.12 -13.54
CA LEU A 53 -15.49 8.07 -14.74
C LEU A 53 -16.69 9.04 -14.66
N GLN A 54 -17.15 9.39 -13.47
CA GLN A 54 -18.24 10.35 -13.24
C GLN A 54 -17.77 11.81 -13.10
N TRP A 55 -16.48 12.12 -13.30
CA TRP A 55 -15.89 13.44 -13.05
C TRP A 55 -16.06 13.95 -11.61
N ALA A 56 -16.29 13.05 -10.65
CA ALA A 56 -16.45 13.44 -9.26
C ALA A 56 -15.10 13.89 -8.68
N LEU A 57 -14.99 15.17 -8.30
CA LEU A 57 -13.79 15.74 -7.67
C LEU A 57 -13.39 14.98 -6.40
N SER A 58 -14.37 14.47 -5.65
CA SER A 58 -14.15 13.65 -4.45
C SER A 58 -13.35 12.38 -4.74
N SER A 59 -13.56 11.77 -5.91
CA SER A 59 -12.86 10.55 -6.34
C SER A 59 -11.39 10.79 -6.66
N TRP A 60 -11.11 11.93 -7.32
CA TRP A 60 -9.74 12.34 -7.63
C TRP A 60 -8.94 12.63 -6.37
N ILE A 61 -9.55 13.33 -5.41
CA ILE A 61 -8.93 13.62 -4.11
C ILE A 61 -8.67 12.33 -3.33
N ALA A 62 -9.64 11.40 -3.28
CA ALA A 62 -9.45 10.11 -2.63
C ALA A 62 -8.31 9.30 -3.29
N ALA A 63 -8.25 9.25 -4.62
CA ALA A 63 -7.19 8.55 -5.34
C ALA A 63 -5.80 9.15 -5.06
N ILE A 64 -5.66 10.47 -5.11
CA ILE A 64 -4.40 11.16 -4.80
C ILE A 64 -3.97 10.86 -3.36
N CYS A 65 -4.88 10.93 -2.39
CA CYS A 65 -4.58 10.62 -0.99
C CYS A 65 -4.13 9.16 -0.79
N PHE A 66 -4.78 8.20 -1.46
CA PHE A 66 -4.37 6.79 -1.38
C PHE A 66 -2.97 6.57 -1.94
N PHE A 67 -2.66 7.14 -3.11
CA PHE A 67 -1.34 7.03 -3.71
C PHE A 67 -0.27 7.75 -2.89
N ALA A 68 -0.53 8.99 -2.46
CA ALA A 68 0.40 9.75 -1.64
C ALA A 68 0.69 9.05 -0.31
N GLY A 69 -0.35 8.57 0.39
CA GLY A 69 -0.20 7.81 1.63
C GLY A 69 0.58 6.51 1.44
N GLY A 70 0.35 5.80 0.34
CA GLY A 70 1.11 4.60 -0.02
C GLY A 70 2.59 4.88 -0.29
N ILE A 71 2.89 5.94 -1.04
CA ILE A 71 4.27 6.36 -1.33
C ILE A 71 4.98 6.77 -0.03
N ILE A 72 4.35 7.61 0.79
CA ILE A 72 4.92 8.03 2.09
C ILE A 72 5.18 6.83 2.99
N THR A 73 4.23 5.88 3.05
CA THR A 73 4.40 4.65 3.85
C THR A 73 5.55 3.79 3.33
N ALA A 74 5.68 3.63 2.00
CA ALA A 74 6.77 2.90 1.40
C ALA A 74 8.13 3.56 1.72
N LEU A 75 8.25 4.88 1.53
CA LEU A 75 9.46 5.62 1.88
C LEU A 75 9.77 5.51 3.38
N PHE A 76 8.77 5.62 4.25
CA PHE A 76 8.98 5.48 5.68
C PHE A 76 9.48 4.07 6.05
N ILE A 77 8.92 3.02 5.46
CA ILE A 77 9.36 1.64 5.74
C ILE A 77 10.76 1.38 5.18
N PHE A 78 11.03 1.75 3.93
CA PHE A 78 12.29 1.39 3.27
C PHE A 78 13.44 2.36 3.54
N GLU A 79 13.17 3.63 3.86
CA GLU A 79 14.24 4.58 4.20
C GLU A 79 14.44 4.71 5.71
N VAL A 80 13.36 4.86 6.48
CA VAL A 80 13.48 5.11 7.93
C VAL A 80 13.65 3.81 8.71
N LEU A 81 12.84 2.78 8.42
CA LEU A 81 12.92 1.51 9.17
C LEU A 81 14.01 0.57 8.66
N ALA A 82 14.28 0.54 7.36
CA ALA A 82 15.33 -0.30 6.79
C ALA A 82 16.72 0.38 6.72
N GLY A 83 16.82 1.68 7.05
CA GLY A 83 18.10 2.37 7.21
C GLY A 83 18.69 3.01 5.95
N GLY A 84 17.90 3.15 4.88
CA GLY A 84 18.29 3.84 3.66
C GLY A 84 19.22 3.02 2.77
N ALA A 85 18.69 2.40 1.72
CA ALA A 85 19.52 2.07 0.56
C ALA A 85 19.81 3.35 -0.21
N SER A 86 20.94 3.98 0.14
CA SER A 86 21.71 4.76 -0.82
C SER A 86 23.03 4.06 -1.10
#